data_AF-A0A061SKB5-F1
#
_entry.id   AF-A0A061SKB5-F1
#
_cell.length_a   1.000
_cell.length_b   1.000
_cell.length_c   1.000
_cell.angle_alpha   90.00
_cell.angle_beta   90.00
_cell.angle_gamma   90.00
#
_symmetry.space_group_name_H-M   'P 1'
#
loop_
_entity.id
_entity.type
_entity.pdbx_description
1 polymer ?
#
loop_
_entity_poly.entity_id
_entity_poly.type
_entity_poly.pdbx_seq_one_letter_code
_entity_poly.pdbx_strand_id
1 'polypeptide(L)'
;PASFVYWGFSYKKLHGHHRLSIKPRSSICRSYIVSSLPQARGPTQLDKSQGLNFVTKDIDTLVLDCDGVLWRGDKLLYRTTEALNTLRALGKRLLFLTNNASKSRLQYKSKFESLGIQVHASEIVPASYCAAAYLQSLCFPLHKTVLLIGNTGVEQELNQAVRTSCLEESL
;
A
#
# COMPACT_ATOMS: atom_id res chain seq x y z
N PRO A 1 -11.97 -14.21 12.93
CA PRO A 1 -11.90 -12.90 12.24
C PRO A 1 -10.48 -12.34 12.34
N ALA A 2 -9.78 -12.14 11.22
CA ALA A 2 -8.42 -11.57 11.26
C ALA A 2 -8.49 -10.08 11.62
N SER A 3 -7.76 -9.69 12.66
CA SER A 3 -7.64 -8.28 13.08
C SER A 3 -6.55 -7.58 12.26
N PHE A 4 -6.87 -6.41 11.68
CA PHE A 4 -5.95 -5.62 10.86
C PHE A 4 -5.75 -4.23 11.47
N VAL A 5 -4.51 -3.74 11.46
CA VAL A 5 -4.17 -2.35 11.83
C VAL A 5 -3.30 -1.73 10.73
N TYR A 6 -3.67 -0.52 10.33
CA TYR A 6 -2.88 0.32 9.44
C TYR A 6 -1.97 1.23 10.26
N TRP A 7 -0.65 1.18 10.02
CA TRP A 7 0.30 2.09 10.65
C TRP A 7 0.91 3.03 9.61
N GLY A 8 0.50 4.30 9.65
CA GLY A 8 1.07 5.39 8.86
C GLY A 8 1.41 6.58 9.76
N PHE A 9 2.70 6.90 9.90
CA PHE A 9 3.10 8.19 10.49
C PHE A 9 3.11 9.25 9.38
N SER A 10 2.05 10.06 9.31
CA SER A 10 2.07 11.29 8.51
C SER A 10 2.65 12.41 9.38
N TYR A 11 3.91 12.80 9.16
CA TYR A 11 4.43 14.05 9.72
C TYR A 11 3.98 15.21 8.84
N LYS A 12 2.85 15.82 9.17
CA LYS A 12 2.48 17.16 8.68
C LYS A 12 2.47 18.13 9.86
N LYS A 13 3.36 19.11 9.83
CA LYS A 13 3.23 20.32 10.65
C LYS A 13 1.98 21.05 10.13
N LEU A 14 0.85 20.84 10.79
CA LEU A 14 -0.43 21.47 10.45
C LEU A 14 -0.44 22.89 11.02
N HIS A 15 -0.09 23.86 10.18
CA HIS A 15 -0.59 25.22 10.33
C HIS A 15 -1.74 25.40 9.34
N GLY A 16 -2.94 25.68 9.85
CA GLY A 16 -4.09 26.09 9.06
C GLY A 16 -4.98 24.95 8.57
N HIS A 17 -6.24 24.97 9.02
CA HIS A 17 -7.31 24.12 8.53
C HIS A 17 -7.58 24.35 7.04
N HIS A 18 -7.43 23.31 6.20
CA HIS A 18 -8.14 23.21 4.93
C HIS A 18 -8.57 21.76 4.66
N ARG A 19 -9.88 21.54 4.62
CA ARG A 19 -10.55 20.27 4.32
C ARG A 19 -10.60 20.09 2.80
N LEU A 20 -9.81 19.17 2.25
CA LEU A 20 -9.90 18.76 0.85
C LEU A 20 -11.10 17.81 0.68
N SER A 21 -12.16 18.29 0.02
CA SER A 21 -13.30 17.48 -0.40
C SER A 21 -13.11 17.05 -1.86
N ILE A 22 -12.58 15.84 -2.07
CA ILE A 22 -12.56 15.21 -3.39
C ILE A 22 -13.92 14.54 -3.60
N LYS A 23 -14.75 15.10 -4.50
CA LYS A 23 -15.99 14.44 -4.96
C LYS A 23 -15.67 13.64 -6.23
N PRO A 24 -15.82 12.30 -6.23
CA PRO A 24 -15.68 11.51 -7.45
C PRO A 24 -16.81 11.86 -8.44
N ARG A 25 -16.45 12.24 -9.67
CA ARG A 25 -17.39 12.42 -10.80
C ARG A 25 -17.63 11.08 -11.51
N SER A 26 -18.33 10.15 -10.88
CA SER A 26 -19.15 9.13 -11.58
C SER A 26 -19.95 8.30 -10.59
N SER A 27 -21.19 8.00 -10.96
CA SER A 27 -22.20 7.29 -10.17
C SER A 27 -21.93 5.78 -10.03
N ILE A 28 -20.94 5.22 -10.73
CA ILE A 28 -20.72 3.77 -10.83
C ILE A 28 -19.92 3.22 -9.63
N CYS A 29 -19.01 3.99 -9.02
CA CYS A 29 -18.17 3.49 -7.92
C CYS A 29 -18.81 3.64 -6.52
N ARG A 30 -20.03 4.18 -6.42
CA ARG A 30 -20.65 4.50 -5.12
C ARG A 30 -21.24 3.29 -4.40
N SER A 31 -21.66 2.25 -5.12
CA SER A 31 -22.52 1.20 -4.56
C SER A 31 -21.79 -0.03 -4.00
N TYR A 32 -20.62 -0.39 -4.53
CA TYR A 32 -20.04 -1.72 -4.23
C TYR A 32 -19.02 -1.77 -3.09
N ILE A 33 -18.32 -0.68 -2.76
CA ILE A 33 -17.24 -0.73 -1.74
C ILE A 33 -17.60 0.02 -0.45
N VAL A 34 -18.39 1.09 -0.52
CA VAL A 34 -18.56 2.01 0.63
C VAL A 34 -19.78 1.66 1.51
N SER A 35 -20.79 0.99 0.96
CA SER A 35 -22.06 0.72 1.66
C SER A 35 -21.97 -0.38 2.72
N SER A 36 -20.97 -1.26 2.64
CA SER A 36 -20.80 -2.44 3.50
C SER A 36 -19.62 -2.34 4.46
N LEU A 37 -18.82 -1.27 4.39
CA LEU A 37 -17.75 -1.05 5.35
C LEU A 37 -18.34 -0.43 6.63
N PRO A 38 -18.11 -1.01 7.81
CA PRO A 38 -18.50 -0.38 9.07
C PRO A 38 -17.89 1.04 9.10
N GLN A 39 -18.67 2.03 9.56
CA GLN A 39 -18.15 3.38 9.77
C GLN A 39 -16.85 3.28 10.57
N ALA A 40 -15.75 3.71 9.95
CA ALA A 40 -14.47 3.75 10.63
C ALA A 40 -14.63 4.66 11.87
N ARG A 41 -14.54 4.07 13.07
CA ARG A 41 -14.41 4.85 14.29
C ARG A 41 -13.13 5.67 14.15
N GLY A 42 -13.15 6.91 14.64
CA GLY A 42 -11.98 7.78 14.62
C GLY A 42 -10.76 7.11 15.26
N PRO A 43 -9.54 7.61 15.01
CA PRO A 43 -8.32 7.03 15.55
C PRO A 43 -8.43 6.94 17.07
N THR A 44 -8.29 5.73 17.61
CA THR A 44 -8.18 5.53 19.07
C THR A 44 -6.75 5.84 19.47
N GLN A 45 -6.55 6.81 20.35
CA GLN A 45 -5.24 7.14 20.87
C GLN A 45 -4.91 6.15 22.01
N LEU A 46 -3.89 5.33 21.80
CA LEU A 46 -3.36 4.42 22.82
C LEU A 46 -2.07 5.01 23.38
N ASP A 47 -1.82 4.84 24.68
CA ASP A 47 -0.48 5.09 25.21
C ASP A 47 0.52 4.04 24.69
N LYS A 48 1.82 4.24 24.93
CA LYS A 48 2.87 3.34 24.41
C LYS A 48 2.71 1.89 24.87
N SER A 49 2.36 1.68 26.14
CA SER A 49 2.23 0.35 26.74
C SER A 49 0.97 -0.36 26.25
N GLN A 50 -0.13 0.37 26.15
CA GLN A 50 -1.39 -0.10 25.58
C GLN A 50 -1.23 -0.42 24.11
N GLY A 51 -0.59 0.44 23.33
CA GLY A 51 -0.33 0.24 21.91
C GLY A 51 0.54 -0.99 21.65
N LEU A 52 1.59 -1.19 22.45
CA LEU A 52 2.43 -2.38 22.34
C LEU A 52 1.66 -3.66 22.68
N ASN A 53 0.91 -3.67 23.78
CA ASN A 53 0.07 -4.82 24.15
C ASN A 53 -0.96 -5.12 23.06
N PHE A 54 -1.62 -4.10 22.53
CA PHE A 54 -2.60 -4.23 21.47
C PHE A 54 -1.98 -4.86 20.21
N VAL A 55 -0.85 -4.34 19.73
CA VAL A 55 -0.16 -4.88 18.55
C VAL A 55 0.34 -6.30 18.79
N THR A 56 0.87 -6.59 19.98
CA THR A 56 1.49 -7.88 20.29
C THR A 56 0.48 -8.97 20.62
N LYS A 57 -0.67 -8.65 21.21
CA LYS A 57 -1.66 -9.64 21.68
C LYS A 57 -2.91 -9.72 20.80
N ASP A 58 -3.41 -8.60 20.30
CA ASP A 58 -4.75 -8.53 19.70
C ASP A 58 -4.73 -8.47 18.16
N ILE A 59 -3.55 -8.25 17.56
CA ILE A 59 -3.37 -8.07 16.12
C ILE A 59 -2.57 -9.20 15.50
N ASP A 60 -3.09 -9.82 14.45
CA ASP A 60 -2.40 -10.89 13.72
C ASP A 60 -1.57 -10.36 12.54
N THR A 61 -2.09 -9.32 11.88
CA THR A 61 -1.53 -8.78 10.64
C THR A 61 -1.37 -7.27 10.75
N LEU A 62 -0.17 -6.78 10.41
CA LEU A 62 0.11 -5.35 10.28
C LEU A 62 0.18 -4.97 8.81
N VAL A 63 -0.53 -3.90 8.46
CA VAL A 63 -0.41 -3.23 7.16
C VAL A 63 0.39 -1.94 7.37
N LEU A 64 1.57 -1.91 6.79
CA LEU A 64 2.55 -0.84 6.99
C LEU A 64 2.69 -0.02 5.71
N ASP A 65 2.62 1.30 5.86
CA ASP A 65 3.09 2.20 4.81
C ASP A 65 4.63 2.10 4.66
N CYS A 66 5.15 2.59 3.54
CA CYS A 66 6.54 2.46 3.14
C CYS A 66 7.29 3.81 3.27
N ASP A 67 6.96 4.76 2.40
CA ASP A 67 7.64 6.06 2.33
C ASP A 67 7.27 6.92 3.54
N GLY A 68 8.27 7.29 4.36
CA GLY A 68 8.07 8.02 5.61
C GLY A 68 7.79 7.14 6.83
N VAL A 69 7.62 5.83 6.66
CA VAL A 69 7.40 4.86 7.74
C VAL A 69 8.54 3.86 7.87
N LEU A 70 9.01 3.30 6.76
CA LEU A 70 10.15 2.38 6.74
C LEU A 70 11.44 3.10 6.34
N TRP A 71 11.34 4.02 5.38
CA TRP A 71 12.48 4.75 4.80
C TRP A 71 12.11 6.17 4.40
N ARG A 72 13.14 6.97 4.09
CA ARG A 72 13.03 8.23 3.33
C ARG A 72 13.99 8.18 2.15
N GLY A 73 13.44 8.16 0.94
CA GLY A 73 14.23 7.89 -0.26
C GLY A 73 14.85 6.50 -0.18
N ASP A 74 16.19 6.45 -0.15
CA ASP A 74 16.98 5.21 -0.10
C ASP A 74 17.63 4.97 1.27
N LYS A 75 17.19 5.68 2.32
CA LYS A 75 17.67 5.49 3.70
C LYS A 75 16.57 4.94 4.57
N LEU A 76 16.85 3.83 5.26
CA LEU A 76 15.97 3.31 6.30
C LEU A 76 15.82 4.30 7.45
N LEU A 77 14.64 4.31 8.05
CA LEU A 77 14.41 4.96 9.33
C LEU A 77 15.04 4.15 10.46
N TYR A 78 15.34 4.85 11.56
CA TYR A 78 16.00 4.26 12.71
C TYR A 78 15.19 3.08 13.27
N ARG A 79 15.87 1.94 13.47
CA ARG A 79 15.33 0.69 14.03
C ARG A 79 14.24 0.00 13.20
N THR A 80 14.07 0.36 11.93
CA THR A 80 13.05 -0.27 11.06
C THR A 80 13.26 -1.79 10.98
N THR A 81 14.47 -2.24 10.66
CA THR A 81 14.75 -3.67 10.47
C THR A 81 14.55 -4.47 11.75
N GLU A 82 14.99 -3.94 12.89
CA GLU A 82 14.83 -4.54 14.22
C GLU A 82 13.35 -4.64 14.60
N ALA A 83 12.55 -3.61 14.31
CA ALA A 83 11.11 -3.63 14.55
C ALA A 83 10.40 -4.69 13.69
N LEU A 84 10.69 -4.75 12.39
CA LEU A 84 10.09 -5.74 11.48
C LEU A 84 10.46 -7.17 11.89
N ASN A 85 11.73 -7.42 12.24
CA ASN A 85 12.19 -8.73 12.71
C ASN A 85 11.54 -9.12 14.03
N THR A 86 11.38 -8.18 14.97
CA THR A 86 10.68 -8.42 16.23
C THR A 86 9.22 -8.80 15.99
N LEU A 87 8.52 -8.09 15.10
CA LEU A 87 7.13 -8.41 14.75
C LEU A 87 7.00 -9.79 14.11
N ARG A 88 7.91 -10.15 13.19
CA ARG A 88 7.94 -11.50 12.59
C ARG A 88 8.23 -12.59 13.61
N ALA A 89 9.17 -12.36 14.53
CA ALA A 89 9.48 -13.29 15.62
C ALA A 89 8.29 -13.52 16.57
N LEU A 90 7.42 -12.51 16.72
CA LEU A 90 6.15 -12.60 17.43
C LEU A 90 5.02 -13.25 16.60
N GLY A 91 5.33 -13.84 15.44
CA GLY A 91 4.37 -14.51 14.57
C GLY A 91 3.45 -13.58 13.79
N LYS A 92 3.75 -12.27 13.74
CA LYS A 92 2.92 -11.30 13.02
C LYS A 92 3.13 -11.41 11.53
N ARG A 93 2.03 -11.34 10.77
CA ARG A 93 2.07 -11.21 9.31
C ARG A 93 2.25 -9.73 8.95
N LEU A 94 3.12 -9.46 7.99
CA LEU A 94 3.40 -8.10 7.53
C LEU A 94 2.95 -7.94 6.08
N LEU A 95 2.25 -6.85 5.80
CA LEU A 95 1.92 -6.39 4.47
C LEU A 95 2.41 -4.95 4.30
N PHE A 96 3.09 -4.68 3.20
CA PHE A 96 3.69 -3.39 2.87
C PHE A 96 2.85 -2.72 1.79
N LEU A 97 2.01 -1.77 2.21
CA LEU A 97 1.04 -1.09 1.35
C LEU A 97 1.57 0.29 0.99
N THR A 98 1.71 0.61 -0.29
CA THR A 98 2.19 1.93 -0.74
C THR A 98 1.35 2.47 -1.89
N ASN A 99 1.06 3.78 -1.84
CA ASN A 99 0.38 4.48 -2.93
C ASN A 99 1.31 4.82 -4.10
N ASN A 100 2.61 4.59 -3.96
CA ASN A 100 3.59 4.87 -4.98
C ASN A 100 3.54 3.75 -6.05
N ALA A 101 3.19 4.16 -7.28
CA ALA A 101 3.03 3.25 -8.42
C ALA A 101 4.27 3.20 -9.32
N SER A 102 5.35 3.90 -8.96
CA SER A 102 6.54 4.01 -9.83
C SER A 102 7.28 2.69 -10.04
N LYS A 103 7.08 1.71 -9.14
CA LYS A 103 7.76 0.41 -9.13
C LYS A 103 6.73 -0.73 -9.07
N SER A 104 7.06 -1.85 -9.70
CA SER A 104 6.36 -3.12 -9.56
C SER A 104 6.70 -3.79 -8.22
N ARG A 105 5.97 -4.84 -7.85
CA ARG A 105 6.26 -5.66 -6.66
C ARG A 105 7.67 -6.25 -6.71
N LEU A 106 8.14 -6.67 -7.88
CA LEU A 106 9.49 -7.20 -8.04
C LEU A 106 10.55 -6.10 -7.85
N GLN A 107 10.32 -4.92 -8.42
CA GLN A 107 11.23 -3.78 -8.21
C GLN A 107 11.23 -3.30 -6.75
N TYR A 108 10.08 -3.33 -6.07
CA TYR A 108 10.02 -3.06 -4.63
C TYR A 108 10.73 -4.14 -3.82
N LYS A 109 10.57 -5.42 -4.15
CA LYS A 109 11.30 -6.51 -3.51
C LYS A 109 12.81 -6.25 -3.56
N SER A 110 13.35 -5.91 -4.73
CA SER A 110 14.77 -5.55 -4.87
C SER A 110 15.16 -4.33 -4.03
N LYS A 111 14.29 -3.32 -3.91
CA LYS A 111 14.51 -2.17 -3.02
C LYS A 111 14.57 -2.59 -1.55
N PHE A 112 13.62 -3.40 -1.07
CA PHE A 112 13.64 -3.94 0.29
C PHE A 112 14.93 -4.72 0.57
N GLU A 113 15.32 -5.60 -0.36
CA GLU A 113 16.55 -6.39 -0.26
C GLU A 113 17.80 -5.50 -0.22
N SER A 114 17.87 -4.44 -1.04
CA SER A 114 18.99 -3.47 -1.00
C SER A 114 19.08 -2.70 0.31
N LEU A 115 17.96 -2.58 1.04
CA LEU A 115 17.89 -1.97 2.36
C LEU A 115 18.13 -3.00 3.48
N GLY A 116 18.43 -4.25 3.15
CA GLY A 116 18.69 -5.31 4.13
C GLY A 116 17.41 -5.89 4.77
N ILE A 117 16.25 -5.67 4.16
CA ILE A 117 14.97 -6.23 4.62
C ILE A 117 14.59 -7.38 3.70
N GLN A 118 14.53 -8.59 4.25
CA GLN A 118 14.02 -9.74 3.53
C GLN A 118 12.49 -9.65 3.39
N VAL A 119 11.96 -9.80 2.19
CA VAL A 119 10.53 -9.72 1.90
C VAL A 119 10.16 -10.59 0.71
N HIS A 120 8.96 -11.17 0.74
CA HIS A 120 8.37 -11.84 -0.39
C HIS A 120 7.51 -10.88 -1.22
N ALA A 121 7.45 -11.07 -2.54
CA ALA A 121 6.68 -10.19 -3.42
C ALA A 121 5.18 -10.16 -3.07
N SER A 122 4.64 -11.22 -2.46
CA SER A 122 3.25 -11.26 -1.98
C SER A 122 2.99 -10.43 -0.73
N GLU A 123 4.04 -10.03 0.00
CA GLU A 123 3.91 -9.10 1.14
C GLU A 123 3.82 -7.64 0.66
N ILE A 124 4.05 -7.36 -0.62
CA ILE A 124 4.16 -5.99 -1.16
C ILE A 124 2.92 -5.67 -2.00
N VAL A 125 2.25 -4.57 -1.65
CA VAL A 125 1.00 -4.12 -2.27
C VAL A 125 1.17 -2.66 -2.72
N PRO A 126 1.82 -2.40 -3.86
CA PRO A 126 1.88 -1.06 -4.44
C PRO A 126 0.59 -0.71 -5.19
N ALA A 127 0.34 0.59 -5.39
CA ALA A 127 -0.83 1.06 -6.15
C ALA A 127 -0.85 0.52 -7.59
N SER A 128 0.30 0.30 -8.23
CA SER A 128 0.42 -0.34 -9.55
C SER A 128 -0.19 -1.74 -9.56
N TYR A 129 0.10 -2.55 -8.54
CA TYR A 129 -0.49 -3.88 -8.37
C TYR A 129 -1.99 -3.81 -8.09
N CYS A 130 -2.44 -2.88 -7.24
CA CYS A 130 -3.87 -2.70 -6.97
C CYS A 130 -4.66 -2.37 -8.25
N ALA A 131 -4.11 -1.55 -9.14
CA ALA A 131 -4.74 -1.21 -10.42
C ALA A 131 -4.86 -2.45 -11.33
N ALA A 132 -3.79 -3.24 -11.44
CA ALA A 132 -3.80 -4.50 -12.20
C ALA A 132 -4.81 -5.51 -11.66
N ALA A 133 -4.81 -5.73 -10.34
CA ALA A 133 -5.76 -6.62 -9.67
C ALA A 133 -7.21 -6.15 -9.82
N TYR A 134 -7.45 -4.84 -9.81
CA TYR A 134 -8.79 -4.28 -10.04
C TYR A 134 -9.29 -4.53 -11.46
N LEU A 135 -8.44 -4.38 -12.48
CA LEU A 135 -8.84 -4.70 -13.86
C LEU A 135 -9.14 -6.20 -14.04
N GLN A 136 -8.36 -7.06 -13.39
CA GLN A 136 -8.63 -8.50 -13.37
C GLN A 136 -9.99 -8.81 -12.73
N SER A 137 -10.33 -8.16 -11.60
CA SER A 137 -11.59 -8.42 -10.90
C SER A 137 -12.83 -7.97 -11.70
N LEU A 138 -12.67 -7.03 -12.63
CA LEU A 138 -13.70 -6.62 -13.58
C LEU A 138 -13.85 -7.56 -14.78
N CYS A 139 -13.06 -8.64 -14.87
CA CYS A 139 -12.96 -9.50 -16.05
C CYS A 139 -12.71 -8.67 -17.33
N PHE A 140 -11.76 -7.73 -17.28
CA PHE A 140 -11.52 -6.80 -18.38
C PHE A 140 -11.28 -7.55 -19.71
N PRO A 141 -12.00 -7.23 -20.80
CA PRO A 141 -11.92 -8.03 -22.02
C PRO A 141 -10.53 -7.98 -22.65
N LEU A 142 -9.95 -9.16 -22.93
CA LEU A 142 -8.58 -9.29 -23.48
C LEU A 142 -8.38 -8.65 -24.86
N HIS A 143 -9.46 -8.41 -25.61
CA HIS A 143 -9.42 -7.74 -26.91
C HIS A 143 -9.39 -6.21 -26.81
N LYS A 144 -9.60 -5.65 -25.61
CA LYS A 144 -9.52 -4.20 -25.38
C LYS A 144 -8.13 -3.83 -24.88
N THR A 145 -7.68 -2.64 -25.24
CA THR A 145 -6.40 -2.09 -24.79
C THR A 145 -6.61 -1.10 -23.65
N VAL A 146 -5.66 -1.11 -22.72
CA VAL A 146 -5.54 -0.07 -21.69
C VAL A 146 -4.45 0.91 -22.12
N LEU A 147 -4.81 2.18 -22.22
CA LEU A 147 -3.84 3.27 -22.38
C LEU A 147 -3.05 3.43 -21.08
N LEU A 148 -1.74 3.26 -21.17
CA LEU A 148 -0.86 3.38 -20.01
C LEU A 148 -0.28 4.79 -19.89
N ILE A 149 -0.46 5.41 -18.72
CA ILE A 149 0.22 6.65 -18.34
C ILE A 149 0.90 6.40 -16.99
N GLY A 150 2.22 6.37 -16.98
CA GLY A 150 3.00 6.15 -15.77
C GLY A 150 4.33 5.47 -16.03
N ASN A 151 5.03 5.13 -14.95
CA ASN A 151 6.37 4.55 -15.03
C ASN A 151 6.31 3.04 -15.32
N THR A 152 7.49 2.47 -15.60
CA THR A 152 7.69 1.03 -15.88
C THR A 152 7.11 0.10 -14.82
N GLY A 153 7.02 0.53 -13.55
CA GLY A 153 6.38 -0.25 -12.50
C GLY A 153 4.89 -0.52 -12.72
N VAL A 154 4.17 0.46 -13.29
CA VAL A 154 2.75 0.32 -13.65
C VAL A 154 2.62 -0.64 -14.84
N GLU A 155 3.47 -0.46 -15.85
CA GLU A 155 3.52 -1.32 -17.03
C GLU A 155 3.76 -2.78 -16.69
N GLN A 156 4.76 -3.06 -15.86
CA GLN A 156 5.10 -4.42 -15.44
C GLN A 156 3.95 -5.11 -14.71
N GLU A 157 3.23 -4.41 -13.81
CA GLU A 157 2.08 -5.01 -13.11
C GLU A 157 0.88 -5.19 -14.06
N LEU A 158 0.61 -4.22 -14.93
CA LEU A 158 -0.51 -4.30 -15.87
C LEU A 158 -0.30 -5.38 -16.94
N ASN A 159 0.93 -5.56 -17.43
CA ASN A 159 1.25 -6.60 -18.42
C ASN A 159 1.04 -8.02 -17.89
N GLN A 160 1.04 -8.21 -16.56
CA GLN A 160 0.67 -9.49 -15.94
C GLN A 160 -0.84 -9.72 -15.88
N ALA A 161 -1.64 -8.69 -16.13
CA ALA A 161 -3.08 -8.68 -15.89
C ALA A 161 -3.94 -8.50 -17.14
N VAL A 162 -3.53 -7.61 -18.04
CA VAL A 162 -4.30 -7.17 -19.20
C VAL A 162 -3.40 -6.85 -20.37
N ARG A 163 -3.98 -6.78 -21.58
CA ARG A 163 -3.29 -6.25 -22.75
C ARG A 163 -3.16 -4.72 -22.65
N THR A 164 -1.94 -4.22 -22.66
CA THR A 164 -1.63 -2.79 -22.59
C THR A 164 -1.20 -2.24 -23.94
N SER A 165 -1.33 -0.93 -24.11
CA SER A 165 -0.66 -0.16 -25.16
C SER A 165 0.03 1.03 -24.51
N CYS A 166 1.35 1.05 -24.55
CA CYS A 166 2.16 2.16 -24.03
C CYS A 166 2.25 3.25 -25.11
N LEU A 167 2.16 4.51 -24.70
CA LEU A 167 2.64 5.59 -25.55
C LEU A 167 4.16 5.62 -25.38
N GLU A 168 4.90 5.38 -26.45
CA GLU A 168 6.31 5.77 -26.46
C GLU A 168 6.35 7.30 -26.37
N GLU A 169 6.70 7.83 -25.21
CA GLU A 169 7.09 9.23 -25.09
C GLU A 169 8.41 9.39 -25.86
N SER A 170 8.28 9.73 -27.13
CA SER A 170 9.30 10.50 -27.85
C SER A 170 9.28 11.91 -27.26
N LEU A 171 9.97 12.09 -26.14
CA LEU A 171 10.32 13.39 -25.55
C LEU A 171 11.83 13.52 -25.46
#